data_AF-A0A537GWT1-F1
#
_entry.id   AF-A0A537GWT1-F1
#
_cell.length_a   1.000
_cell.length_b   1.000
_cell.length_c   1.000
_cell.angle_alpha   90.00
_cell.angle_beta   90.00
_cell.angle_gamma   90.00
#
_symmetry.space_group_name_H-M   'P 1'
#
loop_
_entity.id
_entity.type
_entity.pdbx_description
1 polymer ?
#
loop_
_entity_poly.entity_id
_entity_poly.type
_entity_poly.pdbx_seq_one_letter_code
_entity_poly.pdbx_strand_id
1 'polypeptide(L)'
;MRVRLVGYEPDLERVCAAAMRSCYSPHPGYELFTHTSQDKVLDGEKIFDTERIGGLLKRALELGHYDILEHNSITWLVEADEKEILFLMESSKFFETSQIDEHRWLITTNLRVLVELARGTNDLSLTKDLVATLNEAAPIIASALAIPTMKS
;
A
#
# COMPACT_ATOMS: atom_id res chain seq x y z
N MET A 1 -8.90 -15.37 15.21
CA MET A 1 -8.71 -14.84 13.83
C MET A 1 -7.57 -13.87 13.98
N ARG A 2 -6.41 -14.17 13.40
CA ARG A 2 -5.16 -13.58 13.88
C ARG A 2 -4.93 -12.13 13.45
N VAL A 3 -5.28 -11.80 12.21
CA VAL A 3 -5.18 -10.44 11.66
C VAL A 3 -6.56 -10.01 11.20
N ARG A 4 -6.98 -8.82 11.62
CA ARG A 4 -8.22 -8.18 11.17
C ARG A 4 -7.91 -6.80 10.64
N LEU A 5 -8.18 -6.55 9.37
CA LEU A 5 -8.14 -5.19 8.81
C LEU A 5 -9.23 -4.34 9.49
N VAL A 6 -8.85 -3.18 10.06
CA VAL A 6 -9.78 -2.31 10.80
C VAL A 6 -9.84 -0.89 10.28
N GLY A 7 -8.84 -0.45 9.50
CA GLY A 7 -8.85 0.85 8.85
C GLY A 7 -7.89 0.89 7.69
N TYR A 8 -8.32 1.52 6.60
CA TYR A 8 -7.50 1.88 5.44
C TYR A 8 -8.23 2.96 4.64
N GLU A 9 -7.51 3.76 3.84
CA GLU A 9 -8.17 4.70 2.94
C GLU A 9 -8.89 3.96 1.80
N PRO A 10 -10.19 4.22 1.55
CA PRO A 10 -10.97 3.47 0.55
C PRO A 10 -10.37 3.46 -0.88
N ASP A 11 -9.60 4.49 -1.22
CA ASP A 11 -9.00 4.68 -2.55
C ASP A 11 -7.46 4.78 -2.50
N LEU A 12 -6.83 4.08 -1.56
CA LEU A 12 -5.40 4.20 -1.28
C LEU A 12 -4.50 4.02 -2.53
N GLU A 13 -4.85 3.12 -3.45
CA GLU A 13 -4.10 2.88 -4.68
C GLU A 13 -4.17 4.10 -5.63
N ARG A 14 -5.32 4.75 -5.69
CA ARG A 14 -5.51 5.98 -6.46
C ARG A 14 -4.76 7.15 -5.85
N VAL A 15 -4.73 7.24 -4.51
CA VAL A 15 -3.94 8.25 -3.80
C VAL A 15 -2.46 8.12 -4.17
N CYS A 16 -1.92 6.88 -4.13
CA CYS A 16 -0.54 6.61 -4.49
C CYS A 16 -0.26 6.93 -5.97
N ALA A 17 -1.16 6.57 -6.88
CA ALA A 17 -1.02 6.89 -8.30
C ALA A 17 -1.07 8.40 -8.57
N ALA A 18 -1.95 9.12 -7.87
CA ALA A 18 -2.08 10.57 -7.99
C ALA A 18 -0.83 11.28 -7.44
N ALA A 19 -0.28 10.81 -6.32
CA ALA A 19 1.01 11.28 -5.79
C ALA A 19 2.12 11.11 -6.83
N MET A 20 2.26 9.90 -7.41
CA MET A 20 3.21 9.64 -8.49
C MET A 20 3.01 10.59 -9.68
N ARG A 21 1.77 10.76 -10.15
CA ARG A 21 1.50 11.57 -11.34
C ARG A 21 1.72 13.06 -11.08
N SER A 22 1.46 13.54 -9.86
CA SER A 22 1.67 14.94 -9.47
C SER A 22 3.13 15.39 -9.59
N CYS A 23 4.10 14.47 -9.47
CA CYS A 23 5.52 14.77 -9.67
C CYS A 23 5.87 15.17 -11.12
N TYR A 24 5.00 14.83 -12.08
CA TYR A 24 5.24 15.03 -13.52
C TYR A 24 4.06 15.71 -14.23
N SER A 25 3.13 16.26 -13.46
CA SER A 25 1.96 16.98 -13.93
C SER A 25 2.04 18.43 -13.47
N PRO A 26 1.55 19.40 -14.27
CA PRO A 26 1.35 20.76 -13.77
C PRO A 26 0.20 20.86 -12.76
N HIS A 27 -0.60 19.80 -12.60
CA HIS A 27 -1.79 19.79 -11.75
C HIS A 27 -1.50 19.16 -10.38
N PRO A 28 -2.08 19.70 -9.28
CA PRO A 28 -1.96 19.12 -7.95
C PRO A 28 -2.53 17.70 -7.85
N GLY A 29 -1.99 16.89 -6.92
CA GLY A 29 -2.43 15.52 -6.69
C GLY A 29 -3.93 15.36 -6.43
N TYR A 30 -4.57 16.32 -5.74
CA TYR A 30 -6.02 16.29 -5.52
C TYR A 30 -6.83 16.43 -6.81
N GLU A 31 -6.38 17.26 -7.75
CA GLU A 31 -7.07 17.42 -9.03
C GLU A 31 -6.94 16.15 -9.87
N LEU A 32 -5.75 15.53 -9.87
CA LEU A 32 -5.52 14.25 -10.53
C LEU A 32 -6.37 13.12 -9.91
N PHE A 33 -6.43 13.05 -8.58
CA PHE A 33 -7.23 12.06 -7.85
C PHE A 33 -8.73 12.16 -8.18
N THR A 34 -9.24 13.38 -8.35
CA THR A 34 -10.66 13.66 -8.64
C THR A 34 -11.00 13.67 -10.13
N HIS A 35 -9.99 13.59 -11.02
CA HIS A 35 -10.19 13.61 -12.47
C HIS A 35 -10.63 12.24 -13.00
N THR A 36 -11.82 11.79 -12.57
CA THR A 36 -12.37 10.46 -12.87
C THR A 36 -13.47 10.47 -13.93
N SER A 37 -13.87 11.66 -14.43
CA SER A 37 -14.86 11.81 -15.50
C SER A 37 -14.40 12.84 -16.54
N GLN A 38 -15.09 12.86 -17.68
CA GLN A 38 -14.85 13.82 -18.76
C GLN A 38 -15.39 15.23 -18.48
N ASP A 39 -16.12 15.43 -17.38
CA ASP A 39 -16.83 16.68 -17.10
C ASP A 39 -15.89 17.83 -16.75
N LYS A 40 -14.73 17.52 -16.16
CA LYS A 40 -13.65 18.46 -15.89
C LYS A 40 -12.40 18.01 -16.62
N VAL A 41 -12.08 18.63 -17.75
CA VAL A 41 -10.85 18.35 -18.50
C VAL A 41 -9.67 19.03 -17.81
N LEU A 42 -8.66 18.24 -17.46
CA LEU A 42 -7.36 18.75 -17.04
C LEU A 42 -6.43 18.70 -18.25
N ASP A 43 -5.97 19.87 -18.71
CA ASP A 43 -5.12 19.97 -19.89
C ASP A 43 -3.87 19.10 -19.75
N GLY A 44 -3.64 18.24 -20.75
CA GLY A 44 -2.51 17.32 -20.80
C GLY A 44 -2.64 16.08 -19.91
N GLU A 45 -3.75 15.90 -19.20
CA GLU A 45 -4.01 14.72 -18.38
C GLU A 45 -5.05 13.79 -18.99
N LYS A 46 -4.87 12.50 -18.66
CA LYS A 46 -5.85 11.46 -18.97
C LYS A 46 -6.72 11.24 -17.74
N ILE A 47 -7.96 10.80 -17.98
CA ILE A 47 -8.86 10.36 -16.94
C ILE A 47 -8.15 9.33 -16.05
N PHE A 48 -8.34 9.49 -14.75
CA PHE A 48 -7.75 8.67 -13.70
C PHE A 48 -8.64 7.45 -13.42
N ASP A 49 -8.85 6.64 -14.45
CA ASP A 49 -9.58 5.37 -14.38
C ASP A 49 -8.70 4.23 -13.83
N THR A 50 -9.32 3.06 -13.61
CA THR A 50 -8.64 1.88 -13.06
C THR A 50 -7.46 1.42 -13.92
N GLU A 51 -7.57 1.52 -15.26
CA GLU A 51 -6.47 1.13 -16.16
C GLU A 51 -5.28 2.07 -16.01
N ARG A 52 -5.54 3.38 -15.96
CA ARG A 52 -4.51 4.40 -15.79
C ARG A 52 -3.82 4.28 -14.43
N ILE A 53 -4.59 4.10 -13.36
CA ILE A 53 -4.08 3.87 -12.00
C ILE A 53 -3.19 2.63 -11.99
N GLY A 54 -3.68 1.51 -12.53
CA GLY A 54 -2.92 0.26 -12.58
C GLY A 54 -1.62 0.36 -13.37
N GLY A 55 -1.66 1.04 -14.53
CA GLY A 55 -0.46 1.27 -15.33
C GLY A 55 0.61 2.11 -14.61
N LEU A 56 0.18 3.11 -13.83
CA LEU A 56 1.09 3.94 -13.03
C LEU A 56 1.72 3.14 -11.88
N LEU A 57 0.90 2.45 -11.09
CA LEU A 57 1.37 1.68 -9.94
C LEU A 57 2.29 0.53 -10.36
N LYS A 58 1.94 -0.20 -11.43
CA LYS A 58 2.81 -1.25 -11.97
C LYS A 58 4.16 -0.69 -12.39
N ARG A 59 4.18 0.44 -13.11
CA ARG A 59 5.42 1.10 -13.51
C ARG A 59 6.23 1.61 -12.31
N ALA A 60 5.58 2.11 -11.26
CA ALA A 60 6.26 2.50 -10.02
C ALA A 60 6.97 1.31 -9.39
N LEU A 61 6.31 0.14 -9.34
CA LEU A 61 6.88 -1.10 -8.81
C LEU A 61 8.04 -1.65 -9.64
N GLU A 62 8.00 -1.47 -10.97
CA GLU A 62 9.06 -1.85 -11.91
C GLU A 62 10.29 -0.94 -11.82
N LEU A 63 10.07 0.38 -11.64
CA LEU A 63 11.13 1.38 -11.58
C LEU A 63 11.68 1.62 -10.17
N GLY A 64 11.09 1.00 -9.14
CA GLY A 64 11.51 1.15 -7.75
C GLY A 64 11.10 2.48 -7.10
N HIS A 65 10.05 3.14 -7.60
CA HIS A 65 9.48 4.35 -7.00
C HIS A 65 8.54 3.98 -5.85
N TYR A 66 9.08 3.52 -4.72
CA TYR A 66 8.27 3.06 -3.58
C TYR A 66 7.84 4.19 -2.63
N ASP A 67 8.44 5.36 -2.72
CA ASP A 67 8.06 6.57 -1.98
C ASP A 67 6.58 6.93 -2.19
N ILE A 68 6.06 6.72 -3.39
CA ILE A 68 4.64 6.96 -3.71
C ILE A 68 3.68 6.05 -2.92
N LEU A 69 4.16 4.94 -2.38
CA LEU A 69 3.39 3.98 -1.59
C LEU A 69 3.33 4.35 -0.09
N GLU A 70 3.92 5.47 0.31
CA GLU A 70 3.87 5.97 1.69
C GLU A 70 2.68 6.91 1.96
N HIS A 71 1.92 7.29 0.92
CA HIS A 71 0.79 8.23 1.02
C HIS A 71 -0.52 7.61 1.53
N ASN A 72 -0.45 6.54 2.32
CA ASN A 72 -1.60 5.82 2.88
C ASN A 72 -1.27 5.30 4.28
N SER A 73 -2.33 4.89 4.97
CA SER A 73 -2.25 4.25 6.27
C SER A 73 -3.17 3.04 6.30
N ILE A 74 -2.64 1.90 6.73
CA ILE A 74 -3.40 0.66 6.88
C ILE A 74 -3.22 0.19 8.31
N THR A 75 -4.33 -0.09 8.98
CA THR A 75 -4.38 -0.46 10.39
C THR A 75 -5.08 -1.81 10.57
N TRP A 76 -4.48 -2.66 11.40
CA TRP A 76 -5.01 -3.97 11.78
C TRP A 76 -5.17 -4.08 13.28
N LEU A 77 -6.17 -4.85 13.70
CA LEU A 77 -6.20 -5.49 15.01
C LEU A 77 -5.57 -6.88 14.86
N VAL A 78 -4.54 -7.15 15.65
CA VAL A 78 -3.72 -8.35 15.56
C VAL A 78 -3.67 -9.08 16.89
N GLU A 79 -3.86 -10.40 16.85
CA GLU A 79 -3.54 -11.33 17.93
C GLU A 79 -2.08 -11.80 17.76
N ALA A 80 -1.18 -11.37 18.64
CA ALA A 80 0.25 -11.67 18.56
C ALA A 80 0.91 -11.55 19.94
N ASP A 81 1.98 -12.33 20.16
CA ASP A 81 2.83 -12.17 21.33
C ASP A 81 3.86 -11.03 21.14
N GLU A 82 4.47 -10.59 22.24
CA GLU A 82 5.45 -9.49 22.22
C GLU A 82 6.66 -9.78 21.33
N LYS A 83 7.10 -11.05 21.23
CA LYS A 83 8.26 -11.42 20.42
C LYS A 83 7.95 -11.28 18.93
N GLU A 84 6.74 -11.62 18.51
CA GLU A 84 6.28 -11.43 17.13
C GLU A 84 6.17 -9.95 16.77
N ILE A 85 5.70 -9.13 17.70
CA ILE A 85 5.63 -7.66 17.52
C ILE A 85 7.03 -7.04 17.44
N LEU A 86 7.95 -7.45 18.31
CA LEU A 86 9.34 -6.96 18.27
C LEU A 86 10.00 -7.31 16.93
N PHE A 87 9.85 -8.55 16.46
CA PHE A 87 10.39 -8.95 15.16
C PHE A 87 9.76 -8.16 14.00
N LEU A 88 8.47 -7.85 14.08
CA LEU A 88 7.81 -6.98 13.11
C LEU A 88 8.41 -5.56 13.11
N MET A 89 8.61 -4.97 14.29
CA MET A 89 9.21 -3.65 14.43
C MET A 89 10.68 -3.60 13.98
N GLU A 90 11.43 -4.69 14.14
CA GLU A 90 12.79 -4.83 13.60
C GLU A 90 12.80 -4.90 12.07
N SER A 91 11.74 -5.43 11.45
CA SER A 91 11.64 -5.56 9.99
C SER A 91 11.47 -4.20 9.28
N SER A 92 10.86 -3.22 9.94
CA SER A 92 10.71 -1.87 9.41
C SER A 92 10.42 -0.86 10.52
N LYS A 93 11.09 0.30 10.45
CA LYS A 93 10.86 1.44 11.35
C LYS A 93 9.51 2.14 11.15
N PHE A 94 8.77 1.80 10.08
CA PHE A 94 7.50 2.42 9.71
C PHE A 94 6.28 1.65 10.23
N PHE A 95 6.50 0.77 11.21
CA PHE A 95 5.42 0.20 12.01
C PHE A 95 5.14 1.08 13.21
N GLU A 96 3.87 1.44 13.38
CA GLU A 96 3.34 1.97 14.62
C GLU A 96 2.56 0.85 15.32
N THR A 97 2.85 0.62 16.59
CA THR A 97 2.21 -0.44 17.38
C THR A 97 1.61 0.15 18.64
N SER A 98 0.46 -0.37 19.05
CA SER A 98 -0.20 -0.01 20.31
C SER A 98 -0.81 -1.24 20.93
N GLN A 99 -0.34 -1.61 22.12
CA GLN A 99 -0.87 -2.74 22.86
C GLN A 99 -2.27 -2.41 23.40
N ILE A 100 -3.25 -3.27 23.09
CA ILE A 100 -4.60 -3.18 23.67
C ILE A 100 -4.65 -3.99 24.97
N ASP A 101 -4.08 -5.20 24.96
CA ASP A 101 -3.91 -6.07 26.12
C ASP A 101 -2.75 -7.06 25.90
N GLU A 102 -2.64 -8.08 26.76
CA GLU A 102 -1.55 -9.08 26.75
C GLU A 102 -1.34 -9.77 25.39
N HIS A 103 -2.38 -9.88 24.55
CA HIS A 103 -2.31 -10.62 23.29
C HIS A 103 -2.82 -9.85 22.08
N ARG A 104 -3.37 -8.66 22.25
CA ARG A 104 -3.96 -7.87 21.17
C ARG A 104 -3.24 -6.56 20.95
N TRP A 105 -2.99 -6.26 19.68
CA TRP A 105 -2.25 -5.10 19.23
C TRP A 105 -2.99 -4.39 18.12
N LEU A 106 -2.97 -3.06 18.13
CA LEU A 106 -3.15 -2.28 16.91
C LEU A 106 -1.80 -2.14 16.25
N ILE A 107 -1.76 -2.41 14.95
CA ILE A 107 -0.59 -2.24 14.11
C ILE A 107 -0.99 -1.36 12.95
N THR A 108 -0.22 -0.32 12.68
CA THR A 108 -0.41 0.58 11.54
C THR A 108 0.87 0.66 10.72
N THR A 109 0.74 0.64 9.40
CA THR A 109 1.85 0.94 8.47
C THR A 109 1.31 1.48 7.14
N ASN A 110 2.15 1.51 6.10
CA ASN A 110 1.80 1.93 4.75
C ASN A 110 2.07 0.81 3.72
N LEU A 111 1.57 0.99 2.50
CA LEU A 111 1.77 0.04 1.40
C LEU A 111 3.23 -0.25 1.08
N ARG A 112 4.14 0.73 1.21
CA ARG A 112 5.56 0.51 0.92
C ARG A 112 6.09 -0.66 1.76
N VAL A 113 5.81 -0.64 3.06
CA VAL A 113 6.24 -1.71 3.98
C VAL A 113 5.62 -3.05 3.60
N LEU A 114 4.34 -3.09 3.24
CA LEU A 114 3.71 -4.34 2.81
C LEU A 114 4.31 -4.89 1.51
N VAL A 115 4.64 -4.03 0.55
CA VAL A 115 5.33 -4.41 -0.70
C VAL A 115 6.73 -4.95 -0.42
N GLU A 116 7.48 -4.30 0.48
CA GLU A 116 8.81 -4.75 0.91
C GLU A 116 8.73 -6.11 1.63
N LEU A 117 7.75 -6.30 2.53
CA LEU A 117 7.49 -7.58 3.18
C LEU A 117 7.10 -8.69 2.19
N ALA A 118 6.26 -8.38 1.20
CA ALA A 118 5.82 -9.34 0.19
C ALA A 118 6.96 -9.81 -0.73
N ARG A 119 7.96 -8.95 -0.96
CA ARG A 119 9.15 -9.26 -1.77
C ARG A 119 10.30 -9.83 -0.96
N GLY A 120 10.32 -9.60 0.35
CA GLY A 120 11.30 -10.15 1.27
C GLY A 120 11.15 -11.64 1.48
N THR A 121 12.16 -12.27 2.07
CA THR A 121 12.16 -13.69 2.45
C THR A 121 11.70 -13.89 3.90
N ASN A 122 10.78 -13.05 4.39
CA ASN A 122 10.38 -13.09 5.80
C ASN A 122 9.41 -14.28 6.04
N ASP A 123 9.81 -15.18 6.93
CA ASP A 123 9.04 -16.39 7.24
C ASP A 123 8.06 -16.24 8.39
N LEU A 124 7.99 -15.07 9.04
CA LEU A 124 7.01 -14.84 10.10
C LEU A 124 5.58 -15.00 9.55
N SER A 125 4.78 -15.82 10.22
CA SER A 125 3.39 -16.05 9.83
C SER A 125 2.56 -14.77 9.93
N LEU A 126 2.83 -13.91 10.92
CA LEU A 126 2.19 -12.59 11.03
C LEU A 126 2.41 -11.72 9.80
N THR A 127 3.64 -11.64 9.24
CA THR A 127 3.88 -10.82 8.05
C THR A 127 3.16 -11.35 6.83
N LYS A 128 3.04 -12.67 6.70
CA LYS A 128 2.26 -13.32 5.62
C LYS A 128 0.78 -12.97 5.75
N ASP A 129 0.23 -12.98 6.97
CA ASP A 129 -1.16 -12.62 7.23
C ASP A 129 -1.42 -11.13 6.94
N LEU A 130 -0.49 -10.23 7.30
CA LEU A 130 -0.58 -8.79 6.95
C LEU A 130 -0.56 -8.58 5.44
N VAL A 131 0.41 -9.19 4.73
CA VAL A 131 0.54 -9.09 3.27
C VAL A 131 -0.71 -9.64 2.56
N ALA A 132 -1.33 -10.70 3.08
CA ALA A 132 -2.55 -11.26 2.50
C ALA A 132 -3.71 -10.26 2.43
N THR A 133 -3.74 -9.25 3.33
CA THR A 133 -4.77 -8.19 3.32
C THR A 133 -4.66 -7.24 2.12
N LEU A 134 -3.54 -7.24 1.38
CA LEU A 134 -3.43 -6.49 0.12
C LEU A 134 -4.50 -6.92 -0.90
N ASN A 135 -4.96 -8.17 -0.88
CA ASN A 135 -6.03 -8.62 -1.79
C ASN A 135 -7.35 -7.86 -1.59
N GLU A 136 -7.57 -7.31 -0.39
CA GLU A 136 -8.74 -6.52 -0.04
C GLU A 136 -8.45 -5.02 -0.15
N ALA A 137 -7.37 -4.56 0.48
CA ALA A 137 -7.06 -3.13 0.59
C ALA A 137 -6.45 -2.55 -0.71
N ALA A 138 -5.66 -3.33 -1.44
CA ALA A 138 -4.85 -2.85 -2.57
C ALA A 138 -4.74 -3.92 -3.69
N PRO A 139 -5.86 -4.25 -4.35
CA PRO A 139 -5.93 -5.37 -5.28
C PRO A 139 -5.05 -5.21 -6.52
N ILE A 140 -4.80 -3.98 -7.00
CA ILE A 140 -3.91 -3.74 -8.15
C ILE A 140 -2.46 -4.06 -7.76
N ILE A 141 -2.01 -3.59 -6.59
CA ILE A 141 -0.68 -3.88 -6.04
C ILE A 141 -0.53 -5.38 -5.76
N ALA A 142 -1.53 -6.02 -5.14
CA ALA A 142 -1.54 -7.46 -4.90
C ALA A 142 -1.36 -8.25 -6.21
N SER A 143 -2.11 -7.87 -7.25
CA SER A 143 -2.00 -8.49 -8.58
C SER A 143 -0.61 -8.28 -9.20
N ALA A 144 -0.04 -7.07 -9.08
CA ALA A 144 1.29 -6.76 -9.62
C ALA A 144 2.42 -7.53 -8.92
N LEU A 145 2.28 -7.83 -7.62
CA LEU A 145 3.26 -8.61 -6.86
C LEU A 145 3.20 -10.11 -7.19
N ALA A 146 2.05 -10.63 -7.61
CA ALA A 146 1.89 -12.02 -8.01
C ALA A 146 2.56 -12.35 -9.36
N ILE A 147 2.81 -11.33 -10.18
CA ILE A 147 3.51 -11.48 -11.47
C ILE A 147 5.03 -11.56 -11.18
N PRO A 148 5.73 -12.63 -11.59
CA PRO A 148 7.17 -12.69 -11.44
C PRO A 148 7.81 -11.50 -12.15
N THR A 149 8.51 -10.63 -11.41
CA THR A 149 9.30 -9.56 -12.01
C THR A 149 10.33 -10.20 -12.94
N MET A 150 10.17 -10.04 -14.25
CA MET A 150 11.18 -10.44 -15.23
C MET A 150 12.45 -9.68 -14.87
N LYS A 151 13.49 -10.41 -14.43
CA LYS A 151 14.82 -9.85 -14.24
C LYS A 151 15.29 -9.34 -15.61
N SER A 152 15.55 -8.04 -15.71
CA SER A 152 16.27 -7.42 -16.83
C SER A 152 17.75 -7.79 -16.78
#